data_AF-A0A6P7T3B1-F1
#
_entry.id   AF-A0A6P7T3B1-F1
#
_cell.length_a   1.000
_cell.length_b   1.000
_cell.length_c   1.000
_cell.angle_alpha   90.00
_cell.angle_beta   90.00
_cell.angle_gamma   90.00
#
_symmetry.space_group_name_H-M   'P 1'
#
loop_
_entity.id
_entity.type
_entity.pdbx_description
1 polymer ?
#
loop_
_entity_poly.entity_id
_entity_poly.type
_entity_poly.pdbx_seq_one_letter_code
_entity_poly.pdbx_strand_id
1 'polypeptide(L)'
;MASRRNHATNQQLSMRDKAQRKHNNHEHRTNFRAGFIPINEEYLHKTGIRGSKKKVLYCVVAFLLLVAIANIVVTGLLMSVLKLTPFGLQSLEFIPGGELLRFIVNSVLPNITLIGGQLGSRMWSGMNFTADQSVINIGSPGSSMLSVNETQSLFTTDAFDVIDADTSKLVFSTDPNKEWSFPKMPQNLQTNAIETTYIKSRTKWNDIVFESFSRVDVKGDAGVSTEENINKINIQASKGISLNTKKGNLKFDASNGNIIINKKTLRPIKVENPGVNATGETFKLCICTPSGKLFVVPNTLNCLSPKDACNDA
;
A
#
# COMPACT_ATOMS: atom_id res chain seq x y z
N MET A 1 82.45 16.17 52.24
CA MET A 1 83.09 15.27 53.21
C MET A 1 82.72 13.84 52.86
N ALA A 2 83.52 13.18 52.02
CA ALA A 2 84.34 11.98 52.31
C ALA A 2 83.62 10.72 51.76
N SER A 3 84.21 9.73 51.08
CA SER A 3 85.55 9.45 50.56
C SER A 3 85.42 8.23 49.62
N ARG A 4 86.16 8.20 48.50
CA ARG A 4 86.82 7.03 47.84
C ARG A 4 86.83 7.11 46.30
N ARG A 5 88.00 7.49 45.77
CA ARG A 5 88.47 7.18 44.41
C ARG A 5 89.12 5.79 44.41
N ASN A 6 88.99 5.04 43.32
CA ASN A 6 89.96 4.02 42.93
C ASN A 6 90.22 4.10 41.41
N HIS A 7 91.51 4.09 41.08
CA HIS A 7 92.10 4.34 39.77
C HIS A 7 92.11 3.10 38.87
N ALA A 8 91.91 3.33 37.58
CA ALA A 8 92.29 2.43 36.50
C ALA A 8 93.82 2.37 36.35
N THR A 9 94.38 1.18 36.13
CA THR A 9 95.77 0.99 35.72
C THR A 9 95.82 0.19 34.42
N ASN A 10 96.41 0.84 33.41
CA ASN A 10 96.61 0.37 32.06
C ASN A 10 98.08 -0.09 31.97
N GLN A 11 98.34 -1.40 31.96
CA GLN A 11 99.71 -1.92 31.84
C GLN A 11 100.05 -2.23 30.39
N GLN A 12 101.05 -1.50 29.88
CA GLN A 12 101.66 -1.69 28.57
C GLN A 12 102.50 -2.97 28.56
N LEU A 13 102.17 -3.91 27.66
CA LEU A 13 102.95 -5.12 27.40
C LEU A 13 104.28 -4.82 26.72
N SER A 14 105.34 -5.50 27.18
CA SER A 14 106.74 -5.33 26.80
C SER A 14 107.02 -5.73 25.35
N MET A 15 107.98 -5.04 24.70
CA MET A 15 108.37 -5.27 23.30
C MET A 15 108.88 -6.69 23.01
N ARG A 16 109.28 -7.45 24.04
CA ARG A 16 109.72 -8.85 23.90
C ARG A 16 108.56 -9.81 23.64
N ASP A 17 107.37 -9.56 24.20
CA ASP A 17 106.17 -10.38 24.00
C ASP A 17 105.54 -10.17 22.61
N LYS A 18 105.76 -9.00 22.01
CA LYS A 18 105.31 -8.71 20.64
C LYS A 18 106.17 -9.39 19.57
N ALA A 19 107.43 -9.67 19.86
CA ALA A 19 108.33 -10.35 18.91
C ALA A 19 108.04 -11.85 18.79
N GLN A 20 107.64 -12.52 19.88
CA GLN A 20 107.36 -13.97 19.86
C GLN A 20 106.04 -14.32 19.15
N ARG A 21 105.04 -13.43 19.13
CA ARG A 21 103.77 -13.68 18.42
C ARG A 21 103.85 -13.53 16.90
N LYS A 22 104.92 -12.92 16.38
CA LYS A 22 105.11 -12.72 14.93
C LYS A 22 105.78 -13.92 14.24
N HIS A 23 106.38 -14.85 14.99
CA HIS A 23 107.00 -16.05 14.42
C HIS A 23 106.00 -17.20 14.17
N ASN A 24 104.82 -17.18 14.80
CA ASN A 24 103.84 -18.27 14.68
C ASN A 24 102.78 -18.05 13.59
N ASN A 25 102.95 -17.08 12.68
CA ASN A 25 101.94 -16.75 11.67
C ASN A 25 102.49 -16.77 10.23
N HIS A 26 103.31 -17.77 9.93
CA HIS A 26 103.81 -18.03 8.58
C HIS A 26 103.89 -19.54 8.29
N GLU A 27 102.73 -20.22 8.24
CA GLU A 27 102.63 -21.52 7.55
C GLU A 27 101.36 -21.60 6.70
N HIS A 28 101.33 -20.79 5.64
CA HIS A 28 100.72 -21.23 4.38
C HIS A 28 101.80 -21.90 3.54
N ARG A 29 101.91 -23.23 3.59
CA ARG A 29 102.63 -24.01 2.57
C ARG A 29 102.01 -25.40 2.39
N THR A 30 101.25 -25.51 1.31
CA THR A 30 101.21 -26.62 0.34
C THR A 30 101.73 -27.98 0.80
N ASN A 31 100.82 -28.95 0.92
CA ASN A 31 101.09 -30.36 0.68
C ASN A 31 99.90 -30.98 -0.08
N PHE A 32 99.87 -30.75 -1.40
CA PHE A 32 99.15 -31.63 -2.32
C PHE A 32 99.92 -32.95 -2.37
N ARG A 33 99.58 -33.86 -1.46
CA ARG A 33 99.88 -35.28 -1.58
C ARG A 33 98.58 -35.93 -2.04
N ALA A 34 98.59 -36.43 -3.27
CA ALA A 34 97.51 -37.25 -3.83
C ALA A 34 97.36 -38.52 -2.97
N GLY A 35 96.58 -38.38 -1.90
CA GLY A 35 96.08 -39.45 -1.06
C GLY A 35 94.62 -39.59 -1.37
N PHE A 36 94.21 -40.83 -1.66
CA PHE A 36 92.83 -41.27 -1.75
C PHE A 36 92.03 -40.62 -0.61
N ILE A 37 91.16 -39.66 -0.91
CA ILE A 37 90.23 -39.10 0.06
C ILE A 37 89.07 -40.10 0.08
N PRO A 38 88.87 -40.88 1.15
CA PRO A 38 87.65 -41.65 1.26
C PRO A 38 86.50 -40.65 1.19
N ILE A 39 85.67 -40.79 0.17
CA ILE A 39 84.40 -40.07 0.09
C ILE A 39 83.59 -40.61 1.26
N ASN A 40 83.65 -39.91 2.39
CA ASN A 40 82.72 -40.12 3.49
C ASN A 40 81.37 -39.60 3.00
N GLU A 41 80.60 -40.51 2.40
CA GLU A 41 79.25 -40.27 1.89
C GLU A 41 78.29 -39.74 2.99
N GLU A 42 78.69 -39.82 4.27
CA GLU A 42 77.98 -39.20 5.40
C GLU A 42 77.85 -37.66 5.32
N TYR A 43 78.67 -36.97 4.53
CA TYR A 43 78.56 -35.52 4.36
C TYR A 43 77.59 -35.10 3.26
N LEU A 44 77.25 -35.98 2.31
CA LEU A 44 76.41 -35.62 1.17
C LEU A 44 74.91 -35.71 1.45
N HIS A 45 74.51 -36.41 2.52
CA HIS A 45 73.11 -36.45 3.00
C HIS A 45 72.82 -35.53 4.20
N LYS A 46 73.77 -34.65 4.56
CA LYS A 46 73.59 -33.64 5.61
C LYS A 46 73.26 -32.24 5.07
N THR A 47 72.41 -32.17 4.05
CA THR A 47 71.63 -30.94 3.74
C THR A 47 70.40 -30.81 4.66
N GLY A 48 70.39 -31.51 5.79
CA GLY A 48 69.46 -31.26 6.89
C GLY A 48 69.88 -30.00 7.65
N ILE A 49 69.15 -28.90 7.41
CA ILE A 49 69.14 -27.63 8.16
C ILE A 49 69.68 -27.83 9.59
N ARG A 50 70.92 -27.41 9.85
CA ARG A 50 71.63 -27.67 11.12
C ARG A 50 71.24 -26.65 12.20
N GLY A 51 70.80 -27.16 13.36
CA GLY A 51 70.85 -26.55 14.70
C GLY A 51 70.13 -25.22 14.95
N SER A 52 70.61 -24.12 14.36
CA SER A 52 70.14 -22.76 14.60
C SER A 52 69.08 -22.30 13.58
N LYS A 53 69.24 -22.69 12.31
CA LYS A 53 68.26 -22.40 11.24
C LYS A 53 66.94 -23.14 11.44
N LYS A 54 66.96 -24.30 12.10
CA LYS A 54 65.76 -25.02 12.56
C LYS A 54 64.97 -24.19 13.55
N LYS A 55 65.63 -23.51 14.50
CA LYS A 55 64.96 -22.64 15.48
C LYS A 55 64.28 -21.44 14.80
N VAL A 56 64.91 -20.87 13.78
CA VAL A 56 64.30 -19.81 12.96
C VAL A 56 63.09 -20.34 12.20
N LEU A 57 63.18 -21.51 11.58
CA LEU A 57 62.05 -22.16 10.92
C LEU A 57 60.90 -22.43 11.91
N TYR A 58 61.18 -23.01 13.08
CA TYR A 58 60.17 -23.22 14.12
C TYR A 58 59.57 -21.91 14.64
N CYS A 59 60.36 -20.84 14.73
CA CYS A 59 59.87 -19.50 15.12
C CYS A 59 58.94 -18.92 14.05
N VAL A 60 59.30 -19.01 12.77
CA VAL A 60 58.45 -18.56 11.66
C VAL A 60 57.17 -19.39 11.57
N VAL A 61 57.27 -20.73 11.72
CA VAL A 61 56.10 -21.62 11.74
C VAL A 61 55.20 -21.31 12.94
N ALA A 62 55.77 -21.11 14.14
CA ALA A 62 55.01 -20.73 15.32
C ALA A 62 54.33 -19.37 15.16
N PHE A 63 55.01 -18.40 14.55
CA PHE A 63 54.44 -17.10 14.22
C PHE A 63 53.29 -17.22 13.22
N LEU A 64 53.46 -17.99 12.13
CA LEU A 64 52.40 -18.26 11.17
C LEU A 64 51.20 -18.97 11.81
N LEU A 65 51.46 -19.91 12.72
CA LEU A 65 50.40 -20.61 13.46
C LEU A 65 49.67 -19.67 14.42
N LEU A 66 50.39 -18.74 15.08
CA LEU A 66 49.77 -17.70 15.91
C LEU A 66 48.89 -16.78 15.05
N VAL A 67 49.37 -16.33 13.89
CA VAL A 67 48.56 -15.53 12.95
C VAL A 67 47.33 -16.31 12.48
N ALA A 68 47.47 -17.61 12.17
CA ALA A 68 46.35 -18.46 11.80
C ALA A 68 45.31 -18.59 12.93
N ILE A 69 45.76 -18.80 14.17
CA ILE A 69 44.87 -18.83 15.34
C ILE A 69 44.18 -17.47 15.53
N ALA A 70 44.91 -16.36 15.42
CA ALA A 70 44.34 -15.03 15.54
C ALA A 70 43.27 -14.78 14.48
N ASN A 71 43.51 -15.20 13.23
CA ASN A 71 42.52 -15.12 12.16
C ASN A 71 41.29 -15.98 12.47
N ILE A 72 41.46 -17.22 12.95
CA ILE A 72 40.34 -18.08 13.36
C ILE A 72 39.52 -17.42 14.48
N VAL A 73 40.18 -16.83 15.47
CA VAL A 73 39.51 -16.13 16.59
C VAL A 73 38.73 -14.92 16.06
N VAL A 74 39.33 -14.10 15.21
CA VAL A 74 38.66 -12.93 14.61
C VAL A 74 37.47 -13.38 13.77
N THR A 75 37.61 -14.41 12.93
CA THR A 75 36.50 -14.97 12.16
C THR A 75 35.40 -15.55 13.07
N GLY A 76 35.77 -16.22 14.16
CA GLY A 76 34.82 -16.70 15.17
C GLY A 76 34.06 -15.58 15.87
N LEU A 77 34.76 -14.50 16.25
CA LEU A 77 34.15 -13.30 16.82
C LEU A 77 33.21 -12.62 15.82
N LEU A 78 33.60 -12.51 14.54
CA LEU A 78 32.72 -12.00 13.49
C LEU A 78 31.47 -12.86 13.34
N MET A 79 31.62 -14.19 13.28
CA MET A 79 30.46 -15.09 13.23
C MET A 79 29.56 -14.94 14.47
N SER A 80 30.14 -14.72 15.66
CA SER A 80 29.36 -14.53 16.89
C SER A 80 28.63 -13.18 16.92
N VAL A 81 29.30 -12.09 16.54
CA VAL A 81 28.72 -10.72 16.53
C VAL A 81 27.65 -10.59 15.45
N LEU A 82 27.91 -11.12 14.25
CA LEU A 82 26.92 -11.16 13.17
C LEU A 82 25.88 -12.28 13.37
N LYS A 83 26.01 -13.10 14.42
CA LYS A 83 25.10 -14.20 14.74
C LYS A 83 24.89 -15.12 13.53
N LEU A 84 26.00 -15.44 12.85
CA LEU A 84 26.04 -16.33 11.71
C LEU A 84 26.05 -17.78 12.21
N THR A 85 24.99 -18.49 11.89
CA THR A 85 24.87 -19.95 12.04
C THR A 85 25.24 -20.61 10.70
N PRO A 86 25.66 -21.90 10.69
CA PRO A 86 25.95 -22.63 9.44
C PRO A 86 24.77 -22.68 8.46
N PHE A 87 23.55 -22.41 8.93
CA PHE A 87 22.30 -22.37 8.15
C PHE A 87 21.82 -20.95 7.80
N GLY A 88 22.55 -19.89 8.18
CA GLY A 88 22.18 -18.50 7.89
C GLY A 88 22.42 -17.53 9.05
N LEU A 89 21.91 -16.30 8.92
CA LEU A 89 21.90 -15.33 10.02
C LEU A 89 20.81 -15.75 11.02
N GLN A 90 21.00 -15.50 12.32
CA GLN A 90 20.01 -15.84 13.35
C GLN A 90 18.59 -15.31 13.05
N SER A 91 18.48 -14.21 12.29
CA SER A 91 17.21 -13.61 11.87
C SER A 91 16.73 -14.04 10.48
N LEU A 92 17.61 -14.65 9.67
CA LEU A 92 17.38 -15.03 8.28
C LEU A 92 17.87 -16.45 8.00
N GLU A 93 16.93 -17.34 7.70
CA GLU A 93 17.24 -18.71 7.32
C GLU A 93 17.01 -18.90 5.82
N PHE A 94 18.02 -19.45 5.16
CA PHE A 94 17.89 -19.90 3.78
C PHE A 94 17.42 -21.34 3.81
N ILE A 95 16.28 -21.63 3.18
CA ILE A 95 15.76 -23.00 3.11
C ILE A 95 16.49 -23.72 1.97
N PRO A 96 17.36 -24.71 2.25
CA PRO A 96 18.04 -25.45 1.21
C PRO A 96 17.03 -26.23 0.37
N GLY A 97 17.08 -26.05 -0.95
CA GLY A 97 16.20 -26.71 -1.93
C GLY A 97 15.01 -25.86 -2.41
N GLY A 98 14.77 -24.67 -1.84
CA GLY A 98 13.61 -23.85 -2.20
C GLY A 98 13.90 -22.42 -2.69
N GLU A 99 15.16 -21.96 -2.72
CA GLU A 99 15.52 -20.55 -3.01
C GLU A 99 14.73 -19.52 -2.18
N LEU A 100 14.19 -19.94 -1.03
CA LEU A 100 13.34 -19.13 -0.17
C LEU A 100 14.15 -18.57 0.99
N LEU A 101 14.02 -17.27 1.21
CA LEU A 101 14.57 -16.56 2.35
C LEU A 101 13.48 -16.40 3.41
N ARG A 102 13.72 -16.96 4.61
CA ARG A 102 12.78 -16.95 5.73
C ARG A 102 13.25 -15.98 6.82
N PHE A 103 12.39 -15.05 7.17
CA PHE A 103 12.56 -14.20 8.35
C PHE A 103 12.02 -14.93 9.59
N ILE A 104 12.90 -15.25 10.56
CA ILE A 104 12.50 -15.96 11.80
C ILE A 104 12.02 -14.97 12.87
N VAL A 105 12.43 -13.71 12.77
CA VAL A 105 12.16 -12.65 13.75
C VAL A 105 11.43 -11.48 13.09
N ASN A 106 10.63 -10.75 13.86
CA ASN A 106 10.05 -9.47 13.44
C ASN A 106 11.16 -8.58 12.87
N SER A 107 11.06 -8.30 11.57
CA SER A 107 12.11 -7.62 10.82
C SER A 107 11.59 -6.26 10.37
N VAL A 108 12.31 -5.20 10.76
CA VAL A 108 12.03 -3.84 10.32
C VAL A 108 12.84 -3.59 9.05
N LEU A 109 12.16 -3.52 7.92
CA LEU A 109 12.78 -3.29 6.61
C LEU A 109 12.16 -2.05 5.97
N PRO A 110 12.97 -1.08 5.51
CA PRO A 110 12.45 0.15 4.91
C PRO A 110 11.95 -0.06 3.48
N ASN A 111 12.51 -1.01 2.73
CA ASN A 111 12.10 -1.34 1.38
C ASN A 111 12.37 -2.82 1.10
N ILE A 112 11.39 -3.50 0.49
CA ILE A 112 11.50 -4.87 0.03
C ILE A 112 11.20 -4.86 -1.46
N THR A 113 12.22 -5.14 -2.27
CA THR A 113 12.08 -5.30 -3.72
C THR A 113 12.18 -6.77 -4.08
N LEU A 114 11.14 -7.29 -4.72
CA LEU A 114 11.07 -8.68 -5.14
C LEU A 114 11.36 -8.74 -6.64
N ILE A 115 12.46 -9.37 -7.02
CA ILE A 115 12.83 -9.59 -8.43
C ILE A 115 12.43 -11.01 -8.78
N GLY A 116 11.24 -11.20 -9.36
CA GLY A 116 10.72 -12.52 -9.74
C GLY A 116 10.34 -13.44 -8.56
N GLY A 117 10.42 -12.94 -7.32
CA GLY A 117 10.06 -13.68 -6.10
C GLY A 117 8.64 -13.39 -5.63
N GLN A 118 8.05 -14.32 -4.89
CA GLN A 118 6.79 -14.13 -4.19
C GLN A 118 7.05 -13.83 -2.71
N LEU A 119 6.27 -12.93 -2.13
CA LEU A 119 6.22 -12.71 -0.69
C LEU A 119 4.97 -13.39 -0.16
N GLY A 120 5.15 -14.27 0.83
CA GLY A 120 4.06 -15.04 1.41
C GLY A 120 4.30 -15.35 2.87
N SER A 121 3.22 -15.62 3.58
CA SER A 121 3.25 -16.13 4.95
C SER A 121 3.29 -17.66 4.99
N ARG A 122 3.52 -18.20 6.18
CA ARG A 122 3.39 -19.63 6.42
C ARG A 122 1.95 -20.09 6.22
N MET A 123 1.76 -21.34 5.83
CA MET A 123 0.46 -22.01 5.80
C MET A 123 -0.28 -21.76 7.14
N TRP A 124 -1.53 -21.29 7.06
CA TRP A 124 -2.40 -20.94 8.18
C TRP A 124 -1.94 -19.76 9.05
N SER A 125 -1.01 -18.93 8.57
CA SER A 125 -0.56 -17.72 9.26
C SER A 125 -0.81 -16.51 8.36
N GLY A 126 -1.37 -15.44 8.93
CA GLY A 126 -1.50 -14.16 8.23
C GLY A 126 -0.17 -13.42 8.14
N MET A 127 0.00 -12.61 7.09
CA MET A 127 1.09 -11.66 6.99
C MET A 127 0.59 -10.29 7.46
N ASN A 128 1.21 -9.74 8.51
CA ASN A 128 0.84 -8.43 9.04
C ASN A 128 1.92 -7.42 8.67
N PHE A 129 1.51 -6.34 8.00
CA PHE A 129 2.36 -5.18 7.78
C PHE A 129 1.96 -4.10 8.77
N THR A 130 2.94 -3.59 9.52
CA THR A 130 2.75 -2.50 10.49
C THR A 130 3.66 -1.35 10.10
N ALA A 131 3.09 -0.17 9.94
CA ALA A 131 3.80 1.06 9.64
C ALA A 131 3.35 2.13 10.64
N ASP A 132 4.27 2.55 11.51
CA ASP A 132 3.99 3.61 12.48
C ASP A 132 4.11 4.95 11.75
N GLN A 133 3.00 5.69 11.64
CA GLN A 133 2.91 7.02 11.03
C GLN A 133 3.50 7.11 9.60
N SER A 134 3.49 6.00 8.87
CA SER A 134 4.10 5.89 7.55
C SER A 134 3.17 5.16 6.58
N VAL A 135 3.32 5.47 5.29
CA VAL A 135 2.47 4.94 4.23
C VAL A 135 3.02 3.59 3.78
N ILE A 136 2.17 2.56 3.79
CA ILE A 136 2.49 1.25 3.24
C ILE A 136 2.21 1.28 1.74
N ASN A 137 3.26 1.12 0.94
CA ASN A 137 3.15 1.06 -0.52
C ASN A 137 3.48 -0.36 -0.99
N ILE A 138 2.49 -1.04 -1.55
CA ILE A 138 2.63 -2.36 -2.15
C ILE A 138 2.28 -2.22 -3.62
N GLY A 139 3.25 -2.36 -4.49
CA GLY A 139 2.98 -2.22 -5.91
C GLY A 139 4.12 -2.67 -6.79
N SER A 140 3.78 -2.95 -8.03
CA SER A 140 4.76 -3.14 -9.09
C SER A 140 4.97 -1.80 -9.78
N PRO A 141 6.22 -1.38 -10.05
CA PRO A 141 6.50 -0.14 -10.75
C PRO A 141 5.72 -0.08 -12.08
N GLY A 142 4.84 0.91 -12.21
CA GLY A 142 4.12 1.22 -13.46
C GLY A 142 2.84 0.42 -13.74
N SER A 143 2.36 -0.44 -12.83
CA SER A 143 1.08 -1.14 -13.02
C SER A 143 0.07 -0.89 -11.91
N SER A 144 0.21 -1.59 -10.79
CA SER A 144 -0.74 -1.57 -9.69
C SER A 144 -0.05 -1.15 -8.40
N MET A 145 -0.65 -0.21 -7.67
CA MET A 145 -0.14 0.29 -6.40
C MET A 145 -1.27 0.38 -5.38
N LEU A 146 -1.10 -0.32 -4.27
CA LEU A 146 -1.84 -0.16 -3.03
C LEU A 146 -1.05 0.75 -2.12
N SER A 147 -1.63 1.88 -1.73
CA SER A 147 -1.05 2.83 -0.80
C SER A 147 -1.99 3.02 0.38
N VAL A 148 -1.57 2.59 1.57
CA VAL A 148 -2.38 2.65 2.79
C VAL A 148 -1.76 3.66 3.76
N ASN A 149 -2.55 4.65 4.15
CA ASN A 149 -2.24 5.67 5.14
C ASN A 149 -3.25 5.59 6.31
N GLU A 150 -3.02 6.34 7.39
CA GLU A 150 -3.88 6.39 8.60
C GLU A 150 -5.34 6.74 8.29
N THR A 151 -5.58 7.57 7.26
CA THR A 151 -6.91 8.09 6.93
C THR A 151 -7.52 7.49 5.67
N GLN A 152 -6.71 6.93 4.78
CA GLN A 152 -7.17 6.51 3.45
C GLN A 152 -6.36 5.33 2.91
N SER A 153 -7.05 4.47 2.16
CA SER A 153 -6.43 3.44 1.32
C SER A 153 -6.67 3.80 -0.14
N LEU A 154 -5.59 4.06 -0.87
CA LEU A 154 -5.60 4.37 -2.29
C LEU A 154 -5.19 3.14 -3.08
N PHE A 155 -6.03 2.77 -4.05
CA PHE A 155 -5.78 1.68 -4.99
C PHE A 155 -5.62 2.31 -6.38
N THR A 156 -4.43 2.19 -6.96
CA THR A 156 -4.16 2.52 -8.36
C THR A 156 -4.06 1.20 -9.11
N THR A 157 -5.09 0.82 -9.84
CA THR A 157 -5.16 -0.45 -10.57
C THR A 157 -6.20 -0.33 -11.69
N ASP A 158 -6.06 -1.13 -12.74
CA ASP A 158 -7.05 -1.19 -13.83
C ASP A 158 -8.38 -1.79 -13.33
N ALA A 159 -8.30 -2.78 -12.42
CA ALA A 159 -9.45 -3.41 -11.80
C ALA A 159 -9.17 -3.75 -10.33
N PHE A 160 -10.18 -3.56 -9.47
CA PHE A 160 -10.19 -3.94 -8.07
C PHE A 160 -11.31 -4.94 -7.82
N ASP A 161 -10.93 -6.18 -7.47
CA ASP A 161 -11.84 -7.30 -7.22
C ASP A 161 -11.85 -7.64 -5.72
N VAL A 162 -13.04 -7.79 -5.15
CA VAL A 162 -13.25 -8.34 -3.81
C VAL A 162 -13.88 -9.71 -3.96
N ILE A 163 -13.17 -10.73 -3.49
CA ILE A 163 -13.57 -12.13 -3.57
C ILE A 163 -13.82 -12.64 -2.15
N ASP A 164 -14.93 -13.32 -1.96
CA ASP A 164 -15.22 -14.01 -0.70
C ASP A 164 -14.21 -15.16 -0.50
N ALA A 165 -13.52 -15.17 0.63
CA ALA A 165 -12.47 -16.15 0.93
C ALA A 165 -13.00 -17.58 1.05
N ASP A 166 -14.23 -17.77 1.55
CA ASP A 166 -14.80 -19.10 1.79
C ASP A 166 -15.44 -19.66 0.52
N THR A 167 -16.16 -18.82 -0.21
CA THR A 167 -16.90 -19.24 -1.40
C THR A 167 -16.14 -19.05 -2.71
N SER A 168 -15.00 -18.35 -2.68
CA SER A 168 -14.23 -17.92 -3.85
C SER A 168 -15.07 -17.15 -4.89
N LYS A 169 -16.20 -16.56 -4.45
CA LYS A 169 -17.13 -15.85 -5.32
C LYS A 169 -16.77 -14.37 -5.39
N LEU A 170 -16.83 -13.80 -6.59
CA LEU A 170 -16.67 -12.36 -6.80
C LEU A 170 -17.83 -11.60 -6.14
N VAL A 171 -17.51 -10.82 -5.12
CA VAL A 171 -18.46 -10.00 -4.35
C VAL A 171 -18.57 -8.61 -4.93
N PHE A 172 -17.47 -8.04 -5.39
CA PHE A 172 -17.40 -6.70 -5.97
C PHE A 172 -16.27 -6.62 -7.00
N SER A 173 -16.49 -5.86 -8.07
CA SER A 173 -15.44 -5.54 -9.03
C SER A 173 -15.62 -4.11 -9.56
N THR A 174 -14.53 -3.41 -9.79
CA THR A 174 -14.53 -2.15 -10.56
C THR A 174 -14.41 -2.36 -12.06
N ASP A 175 -14.17 -3.60 -12.52
CA ASP A 175 -14.08 -3.92 -13.95
C ASP A 175 -15.48 -3.86 -14.58
N PRO A 176 -15.70 -3.03 -15.61
CA PRO A 176 -17.01 -2.92 -16.26
C PRO A 176 -17.46 -4.21 -16.95
N ASN A 177 -16.55 -5.14 -17.24
CA ASN A 177 -16.85 -6.40 -17.93
C ASN A 177 -17.20 -7.54 -16.96
N LYS A 178 -17.04 -7.35 -15.65
CA LYS A 178 -17.31 -8.39 -14.67
C LYS A 178 -18.65 -8.16 -14.01
N GLU A 179 -19.57 -9.10 -14.22
CA GLU A 179 -20.77 -9.17 -13.41
C GLU A 179 -20.40 -9.60 -11.99
N TRP A 180 -20.64 -8.72 -11.02
CA TRP A 180 -20.47 -9.01 -9.62
C TRP A 180 -21.83 -9.06 -8.93
N SER A 181 -21.96 -9.92 -7.92
CA SER A 181 -23.23 -10.13 -7.23
C SER A 181 -23.03 -9.94 -5.73
N PHE A 182 -23.85 -9.09 -5.13
CA PHE A 182 -23.89 -8.99 -3.68
C PHE A 182 -24.40 -10.30 -3.06
N PRO A 183 -23.69 -10.90 -2.09
CA PRO A 183 -24.21 -12.05 -1.34
C PRO A 183 -25.49 -11.67 -0.57
N LYS A 184 -25.58 -10.40 -0.14
CA LYS A 184 -26.80 -9.78 0.37
C LYS A 184 -26.95 -8.41 -0.30
N MET A 185 -27.89 -8.27 -1.23
CA MET A 185 -28.13 -7.01 -1.94
C MET A 185 -28.39 -5.86 -0.95
N PRO A 186 -27.69 -4.71 -1.09
CA PRO A 186 -27.92 -3.55 -0.25
C PRO A 186 -29.36 -3.07 -0.41
N GLN A 187 -30.01 -2.73 0.71
CA GLN A 187 -31.39 -2.23 0.68
C GLN A 187 -31.46 -0.78 0.21
N ASN A 188 -30.46 0.03 0.58
CA ASN A 188 -30.37 1.44 0.25
C ASN A 188 -29.04 1.71 -0.45
N LEU A 189 -29.09 2.50 -1.51
CA LEU A 189 -27.91 2.99 -2.22
C LEU A 189 -27.79 4.49 -1.98
N GLN A 190 -26.78 4.91 -1.22
CA GLN A 190 -26.46 6.31 -1.02
C GLN A 190 -25.27 6.68 -1.90
N THR A 191 -25.51 7.53 -2.89
CA THR A 191 -24.48 8.02 -3.81
C THR A 191 -24.87 9.41 -4.32
N ASN A 192 -23.88 10.16 -4.79
CA ASN A 192 -24.07 11.48 -5.37
C ASN A 192 -24.60 11.43 -6.81
N ALA A 193 -24.30 10.35 -7.54
CA ALA A 193 -24.72 10.15 -8.92
C ALA A 193 -24.92 8.66 -9.22
N ILE A 194 -25.93 8.36 -10.04
CA ILE A 194 -26.20 7.03 -10.60
C ILE A 194 -26.42 7.22 -12.10
N GLU A 195 -25.64 6.50 -12.90
CA GLU A 195 -25.84 6.40 -14.35
C GLU A 195 -26.27 4.97 -14.67
N THR A 196 -27.48 4.81 -15.20
CA THR A 196 -28.03 3.49 -15.55
C THR A 196 -29.09 3.64 -16.65
N THR A 197 -29.27 2.59 -17.44
CA THR A 197 -30.29 2.49 -18.48
C THR A 197 -31.68 2.16 -17.92
N TYR A 198 -31.76 1.44 -16.80
CA TYR A 198 -33.03 1.08 -16.16
C TYR A 198 -32.88 0.97 -14.65
N ILE A 199 -33.95 1.30 -13.93
CA ILE A 199 -34.07 1.12 -12.48
C ILE A 199 -35.32 0.28 -12.23
N LYS A 200 -35.15 -0.90 -11.62
CA LYS A 200 -36.24 -1.85 -11.37
C LYS A 200 -36.30 -2.23 -9.90
N SER A 201 -37.52 -2.29 -9.37
CA SER A 201 -37.76 -2.78 -8.01
C SER A 201 -37.52 -4.29 -7.90
N ARG A 202 -37.07 -4.74 -6.72
CA ARG A 202 -36.75 -6.14 -6.40
C ARG A 202 -37.95 -7.07 -6.62
N THR A 203 -39.14 -6.61 -6.27
CA THR A 203 -40.38 -7.39 -6.27
C THR A 203 -41.49 -6.55 -6.87
N LYS A 204 -42.54 -7.19 -7.39
CA LYS A 204 -43.73 -6.51 -7.93
C LYS A 204 -44.42 -5.56 -6.95
N TRP A 205 -44.06 -5.59 -5.66
CA TRP A 205 -44.76 -4.94 -4.56
C TRP A 205 -43.92 -3.94 -3.78
N ASN A 206 -42.65 -3.74 -4.14
CA ASN A 206 -41.80 -2.78 -3.43
C ASN A 206 -41.75 -1.47 -4.23
N ASP A 207 -42.02 -0.35 -3.56
CA ASP A 207 -41.89 0.97 -4.15
C ASP A 207 -40.41 1.34 -4.31
N ILE A 208 -40.09 2.04 -5.41
CA ILE A 208 -38.76 2.66 -5.61
C ILE A 208 -38.86 4.08 -5.06
N VAL A 209 -38.05 4.39 -4.04
CA VAL A 209 -38.04 5.70 -3.40
C VAL A 209 -36.76 6.44 -3.76
N PHE A 210 -36.91 7.62 -4.36
CA PHE A 210 -35.81 8.56 -4.60
C PHE A 210 -35.89 9.66 -3.55
N GLU A 211 -34.89 9.74 -2.68
CA GLU A 211 -34.83 10.73 -1.60
C GLU A 211 -33.52 11.53 -1.68
N SER A 212 -33.61 12.84 -1.49
CA SER A 212 -32.47 13.74 -1.39
C SER A 212 -32.81 14.87 -0.43
N PHE A 213 -31.82 15.30 0.37
CA PHE A 213 -31.99 16.43 1.29
C PHE A 213 -32.25 17.76 0.57
N SER A 214 -31.79 17.91 -0.67
CA SER A 214 -31.85 19.17 -1.41
C SER A 214 -32.61 19.05 -2.72
N ARG A 215 -32.18 18.13 -3.59
CA ARG A 215 -32.66 18.03 -4.97
C ARG A 215 -32.45 16.62 -5.51
N VAL A 216 -33.48 16.10 -6.19
CA VAL A 216 -33.38 14.90 -7.04
C VAL A 216 -33.50 15.36 -8.48
N ASP A 217 -32.48 15.10 -9.30
CA ASP A 217 -32.50 15.36 -10.74
C ASP A 217 -32.48 14.03 -11.49
N VAL A 218 -33.56 13.73 -12.22
CA VAL A 218 -33.62 12.58 -13.13
C VAL A 218 -33.53 13.11 -14.56
N LYS A 219 -32.47 12.72 -15.28
CA LYS A 219 -32.23 13.13 -16.66
C LYS A 219 -31.95 11.88 -17.50
N GLY A 220 -32.59 11.79 -18.66
CA GLY A 220 -32.26 10.80 -19.69
C GLY A 220 -31.98 11.53 -20.99
N ASP A 221 -30.96 11.10 -21.73
CA ASP A 221 -30.57 11.72 -23.00
C ASP A 221 -31.70 11.64 -24.03
N ALA A 222 -32.41 10.51 -24.07
CA ALA A 222 -33.62 10.30 -24.87
C ALA A 222 -34.94 10.60 -24.12
N GLY A 223 -34.85 11.21 -22.93
CA GLY A 223 -35.99 11.40 -22.02
C GLY A 223 -36.09 10.30 -20.96
N VAL A 224 -37.07 10.45 -20.07
CA VAL A 224 -37.36 9.51 -18.96
C VAL A 224 -38.74 8.94 -19.20
N SER A 225 -38.81 7.63 -19.40
CA SER A 225 -40.06 6.89 -19.54
C SER A 225 -40.27 5.95 -18.38
N THR A 226 -41.50 5.85 -17.92
CA THR A 226 -41.93 4.86 -16.93
C THR A 226 -42.65 3.70 -17.64
N GLU A 227 -42.43 2.46 -17.18
CA GLU A 227 -43.13 1.29 -17.71
C GLU A 227 -44.65 1.31 -17.43
N GLU A 228 -45.42 0.60 -18.26
CA GLU A 228 -46.89 0.61 -18.23
C GLU A 228 -47.50 0.01 -16.95
N ASN A 229 -46.74 -0.73 -16.15
CA ASN A 229 -47.21 -1.42 -14.94
C ASN A 229 -46.97 -0.65 -13.63
N ILE A 230 -46.79 0.68 -13.68
CA ILE A 230 -46.68 1.47 -12.45
C ILE A 230 -48.07 1.68 -11.84
N ASN A 231 -48.28 1.12 -10.65
CA ASN A 231 -49.53 1.26 -9.89
C ASN A 231 -49.72 2.70 -9.36
N LYS A 232 -48.64 3.33 -8.88
CA LYS A 232 -48.70 4.66 -8.27
C LYS A 232 -47.38 5.42 -8.41
N ILE A 233 -47.46 6.68 -8.81
CA ILE A 233 -46.36 7.66 -8.69
C ILE A 233 -46.76 8.65 -7.60
N ASN A 234 -45.98 8.74 -6.52
CA ASN A 234 -46.20 9.70 -5.44
C ASN A 234 -45.08 10.74 -5.43
N ILE A 235 -45.42 11.99 -5.70
CA ILE A 235 -44.47 13.12 -5.66
C ILE A 235 -44.83 13.98 -4.46
N GLN A 236 -43.92 14.10 -3.50
CA GLN A 236 -44.06 14.95 -2.33
C GLN A 236 -42.94 15.99 -2.33
N ALA A 237 -43.27 17.26 -2.17
CA ALA A 237 -42.31 18.35 -2.13
C ALA A 237 -42.66 19.34 -1.02
N SER A 238 -41.66 19.83 -0.28
CA SER A 238 -41.85 20.73 0.86
C SER A 238 -42.27 22.15 0.46
N LYS A 239 -41.84 22.63 -0.72
CA LYS A 239 -42.15 23.99 -1.22
C LYS A 239 -43.21 24.00 -2.34
N GLY A 240 -43.30 22.93 -3.11
CA GLY A 240 -44.22 22.82 -4.25
C GLY A 240 -43.66 21.97 -5.37
N ILE A 241 -44.52 21.61 -6.33
CA ILE A 241 -44.17 20.82 -7.52
C ILE A 241 -44.39 21.73 -8.74
N SER A 242 -43.36 21.93 -9.56
CA SER A 242 -43.45 22.68 -10.82
C SER A 242 -43.22 21.73 -11.99
N LEU A 243 -44.20 21.66 -12.90
CA LEU A 243 -44.12 20.88 -14.12
C LEU A 243 -44.03 21.87 -15.29
N ASN A 244 -42.87 21.91 -15.95
CA ASN A 244 -42.61 22.82 -17.06
C ASN A 244 -42.17 22.04 -18.31
N THR A 245 -42.70 22.42 -19.47
CA THR A 245 -42.32 21.87 -20.76
C THR A 245 -41.57 22.92 -21.58
N LYS A 246 -40.34 22.61 -22.01
CA LYS A 246 -39.55 23.52 -22.85
C LYS A 246 -40.05 23.54 -24.30
N LYS A 247 -40.59 22.43 -24.79
CA LYS A 247 -41.12 22.24 -26.14
C LYS A 247 -42.25 21.20 -26.08
N GLY A 248 -43.46 21.57 -26.49
CA GLY A 248 -44.63 20.71 -26.51
C GLY A 248 -45.64 21.02 -25.41
N ASN A 249 -46.63 20.14 -25.23
CA ASN A 249 -47.74 20.33 -24.31
C ASN A 249 -47.63 19.38 -23.12
N LEU A 250 -47.97 19.87 -21.92
CA LEU A 250 -48.20 19.01 -20.76
C LEU A 250 -49.62 18.44 -20.87
N LYS A 251 -49.74 17.15 -21.18
CA LYS A 251 -51.04 16.46 -21.29
C LYS A 251 -51.25 15.58 -20.05
N PHE A 252 -52.32 15.85 -19.31
CA PHE A 252 -52.84 14.94 -18.30
C PHE A 252 -54.01 14.17 -18.92
N ASP A 253 -53.79 12.89 -19.22
CA ASP A 253 -54.81 12.01 -19.79
C ASP A 253 -55.18 10.94 -18.77
N ALA A 254 -56.46 10.82 -18.45
CA ALA A 254 -56.98 9.84 -17.51
C ALA A 254 -57.98 8.96 -18.27
N SER A 255 -57.45 7.98 -19.00
CA SER A 255 -58.23 7.12 -19.92
C SER A 255 -59.40 6.42 -19.23
N ASN A 256 -59.20 5.92 -18.00
CA ASN A 256 -60.22 5.23 -17.20
C ASN A 256 -60.37 5.83 -15.78
N GLY A 257 -59.96 7.09 -15.56
CA GLY A 257 -59.87 7.67 -14.22
C GLY A 257 -60.31 9.13 -14.15
N ASN A 258 -60.40 9.65 -12.93
CA ASN A 258 -60.71 11.06 -12.68
C ASN A 258 -59.44 11.81 -12.27
N ILE A 259 -59.22 12.99 -12.83
CA ILE A 259 -58.22 13.94 -12.32
C ILE A 259 -58.88 14.68 -11.14
N ILE A 260 -58.46 14.36 -9.92
CA ILE A 260 -59.02 14.96 -8.71
C ILE A 260 -58.08 16.06 -8.24
N ILE A 261 -58.58 17.30 -8.21
CA ILE A 261 -57.89 18.44 -7.60
C ILE A 261 -58.67 18.81 -6.33
N ASN A 262 -58.01 18.76 -5.17
CA ASN A 262 -58.66 19.03 -3.89
C ASN A 262 -59.00 20.53 -3.76
N LYS A 263 -60.28 20.85 -3.54
CA LYS A 263 -60.73 22.24 -3.33
C LYS A 263 -60.01 22.94 -2.17
N LYS A 264 -59.59 22.22 -1.13
CA LYS A 264 -58.90 22.81 0.03
C LYS A 264 -57.53 23.40 -0.32
N THR A 265 -56.89 22.92 -1.38
CA THR A 265 -55.59 23.44 -1.85
C THR A 265 -55.74 24.56 -2.87
N LEU A 266 -56.94 24.81 -3.37
CA LEU A 266 -57.23 25.90 -4.30
C LEU A 266 -57.71 27.12 -3.50
N ARG A 267 -57.20 28.31 -3.82
CA ARG A 267 -57.63 29.55 -3.15
C ARG A 267 -59.06 29.88 -3.60
N PRO A 268 -60.07 29.86 -2.71
CA PRO A 268 -61.40 30.32 -3.05
C PRO A 268 -61.35 31.84 -3.18
N ILE A 269 -61.82 32.37 -4.31
CA ILE A 269 -61.91 33.82 -4.49
C ILE A 269 -63.22 34.27 -3.85
N LYS A 270 -63.13 35.20 -2.89
CA LYS A 270 -64.30 35.95 -2.43
C LYS A 270 -64.64 36.97 -3.50
N VAL A 271 -65.77 36.79 -4.18
CA VAL A 271 -66.25 37.74 -5.16
C VAL A 271 -67.09 38.78 -4.42
N GLU A 272 -66.65 40.04 -4.40
CA GLU A 272 -67.28 41.18 -3.70
C GLU A 272 -68.60 41.67 -4.31
N ASN A 273 -69.31 40.87 -5.12
CA ASN A 273 -70.57 41.29 -5.71
C ASN A 273 -71.77 40.94 -4.80
N PRO A 274 -72.51 41.91 -4.23
CA PRO A 274 -73.56 41.69 -3.23
C PRO A 274 -74.86 41.06 -3.76
N GLY A 275 -74.89 40.51 -4.98
CA GLY A 275 -76.13 40.12 -5.66
C GLY A 275 -76.21 38.65 -6.11
N VAL A 276 -75.19 37.83 -5.88
CA VAL A 276 -75.15 36.46 -6.42
C VAL A 276 -75.20 35.45 -5.29
N ASN A 277 -76.40 34.96 -4.97
CA ASN A 277 -76.61 33.80 -4.12
C ASN A 277 -76.06 32.55 -4.83
N ALA A 278 -74.78 32.28 -4.65
CA ALA A 278 -74.11 31.11 -5.21
C ALA A 278 -74.43 29.86 -4.37
N THR A 279 -75.63 29.31 -4.53
CA THR A 279 -76.10 28.07 -3.88
C THR A 279 -75.90 26.82 -4.75
N GLY A 280 -74.93 26.82 -5.67
CA GLY A 280 -74.62 25.67 -6.52
C GLY A 280 -73.44 24.86 -6.00
N GLU A 281 -73.61 23.54 -5.86
CA GLU A 281 -72.54 22.58 -5.52
C GLU A 281 -71.49 22.39 -6.64
N THR A 282 -71.71 23.02 -7.79
CA THR A 282 -70.82 22.95 -8.96
C THR A 282 -69.94 24.20 -9.04
N PHE A 283 -68.66 23.98 -9.31
CA PHE A 283 -67.67 25.05 -9.46
C PHE A 283 -66.97 24.94 -10.82
N LYS A 284 -66.61 26.07 -11.41
CA LYS A 284 -65.73 26.14 -12.58
C LYS A 284 -64.28 26.27 -12.13
N LEU A 285 -63.40 25.50 -12.77
CA LEU A 285 -61.95 25.64 -12.62
C LEU A 285 -61.46 26.61 -13.70
N CYS A 286 -60.83 27.70 -13.27
CA CYS A 286 -60.30 28.74 -14.14
C CYS A 286 -58.78 28.73 -14.07
N ILE A 287 -58.12 29.13 -15.17
CA ILE A 287 -56.67 29.26 -15.26
C ILE A 287 -56.29 30.72 -15.53
N CYS A 288 -55.34 31.24 -14.77
CA CYS A 288 -54.77 32.58 -15.00
C CYS A 288 -53.80 32.52 -16.18
N THR A 289 -54.03 33.34 -17.21
CA THR A 289 -53.08 33.54 -18.31
C THR A 289 -52.29 34.85 -18.07
N PRO A 290 -50.95 34.86 -18.11
CA PRO A 290 -50.03 33.79 -18.53
C PRO A 290 -49.50 32.90 -17.38
N SER A 291 -49.83 33.17 -16.11
CA SER A 291 -49.16 32.55 -14.95
C SER A 291 -49.48 31.06 -14.74
N GLY A 292 -50.51 30.51 -15.37
CA GLY A 292 -50.91 29.10 -15.27
C GLY A 292 -51.55 28.71 -13.94
N LYS A 293 -51.82 29.68 -13.04
CA LYS A 293 -52.42 29.41 -11.72
C LYS A 293 -53.88 28.98 -11.86
N LEU A 294 -54.27 27.95 -11.10
CA LEU A 294 -55.64 27.46 -11.06
C LEU A 294 -56.41 28.08 -9.90
N PHE A 295 -57.62 28.53 -10.16
CA PHE A 295 -58.56 29.02 -9.14
C PHE A 295 -59.97 28.53 -9.43
N VAL A 296 -60.83 28.59 -8.41
CA VAL A 296 -62.19 28.06 -8.48
C VAL A 296 -63.19 29.18 -8.30
N VAL A 297 -64.21 29.22 -9.17
CA VAL A 297 -65.35 30.13 -9.05
C VAL A 297 -66.67 29.36 -9.03
N PRO A 298 -67.72 29.89 -8.36
CA PRO A 298 -69.07 29.35 -8.49
C PRO A 298 -69.51 29.24 -9.94
N ASN A 299 -70.30 28.23 -10.28
CA ASN A 299 -70.76 27.99 -11.66
C ASN A 299 -71.54 29.18 -12.29
N THR A 300 -72.18 30.00 -11.45
CA THR A 300 -72.92 31.20 -11.87
C THR A 300 -72.01 32.34 -12.33
N LEU A 301 -70.71 32.27 -12.04
CA LEU A 301 -69.74 33.30 -12.37
C LEU A 301 -68.87 32.87 -13.55
N ASN A 302 -68.39 33.86 -14.31
CA ASN A 302 -67.41 33.67 -15.37
C ASN A 302 -66.00 33.72 -14.78
N CYS A 303 -65.03 33.13 -15.50
CA CYS A 303 -63.61 33.21 -15.17
C CYS A 303 -63.07 34.63 -15.42
N LEU A 304 -63.57 35.61 -14.67
CA LEU A 304 -63.04 36.96 -14.62
C LEU A 304 -61.83 36.90 -13.70
N SER A 305 -60.64 37.24 -14.20
CA SER A 305 -59.36 37.20 -13.47
C SER A 305 -59.35 38.19 -12.30
N PRO A 306 -59.61 37.76 -11.05
CA PRO A 306 -59.61 38.66 -9.91
C PRO A 306 -58.16 38.95 -9.58
N LYS A 307 -57.83 40.23 -9.36
CA LYS A 307 -56.44 40.65 -9.13
C LYS A 307 -55.78 39.84 -8.01
N ASP A 308 -56.54 39.45 -7.00
CA ASP A 308 -56.07 38.71 -5.82
C ASP A 308 -55.73 37.24 -6.07
N ALA A 309 -56.21 36.66 -7.19
CA ALA A 309 -55.98 35.25 -7.50
C ALA A 309 -54.94 35.04 -8.59
N CYS A 310 -54.83 35.97 -9.53
CA CYS A 310 -53.89 35.85 -10.64
C CYS A 310 -52.57 36.59 -10.43
N ASN A 311 -52.50 37.56 -9.51
CA ASN A 311 -51.26 38.25 -9.16
C ASN A 311 -50.59 37.59 -7.94
N ASP A 312 -49.27 37.53 -7.96
CA ASP A 312 -48.49 37.35 -6.74
C ASP A 312 -48.43 38.67 -5.99
N ALA A 313 -48.67 38.64 -4.67
CA ALA A 313 -48.11 39.65 -3.79
C ALA A 313 -46.61 39.39 -3.66
#